data_AF-A0A1A9C2C0-F1
#
_entry.id   AF-A0A1A9C2C0-F1
#
_cell.length_a   1.000
_cell.length_b   1.000
_cell.length_c   1.000
_cell.angle_alpha   90.00
_cell.angle_beta   90.00
_cell.angle_gamma   90.00
#
_symmetry.space_group_name_H-M   'P 1'
#
loop_
_entity.id
_entity.type
_entity.pdbx_description
1 polymer ?
#
loop_
_entity_poly.entity_id
_entity_poly.type
_entity_poly.pdbx_seq_one_letter_code
_entity_poly.pdbx_strand_id
1 'polypeptide(L)'
;MAISVFDLFSIGIGPSSSHTVGPMRAAGLFAARLRQDGVLHRTATVRAELYGSLGATGHGHGTPKAVLLGLEGASPRTVDVETADDRVEEIKSSGRLRLLGEHDIPFAADALVLHRRKALPYHANGMTIWAHDADGTELLSKTYYSVGGGFVVDEDAVGADRIKLDDTVLKYPFRTGDELLRLTRETGLSISALMLENERAWRTEDEIRAGLLEIWRVMRDCVQRGMTREGILPGGLRVKRRAATTARKLRSEGDPQALAMEWITLYAMAVNEENAAGGRVVTAPTNGAAGIIPAVLHYFLEFVPGAD
;
A
#
# COMPACT_ATOMS: atom_id res chain seq x y z
N MET A 1 -13.42 -5.95 16.39
CA MET A 1 -12.20 -5.92 15.56
C MET A 1 -11.21 -5.06 16.28
N ALA A 2 -10.15 -5.66 16.77
CA ALA A 2 -8.99 -4.91 17.23
C ALA A 2 -8.26 -4.35 16.00
N ILE A 3 -7.68 -3.15 16.12
CA ILE A 3 -6.91 -2.49 15.05
C ILE A 3 -5.55 -2.15 15.62
N SER A 4 -4.49 -2.57 14.95
CA SER A 4 -3.11 -2.26 15.31
C SER A 4 -2.66 -0.95 14.64
N VAL A 5 -1.70 -0.27 15.26
CA VAL A 5 -0.94 0.83 14.66
C VAL A 5 -0.32 0.41 13.32
N PHE A 6 0.07 -0.85 13.17
CA PHE A 6 0.63 -1.40 11.94
C PHE A 6 -0.39 -1.64 10.82
N ASP A 7 -1.69 -1.64 11.15
CA ASP A 7 -2.78 -1.64 10.17
C ASP A 7 -3.02 -0.24 9.60
N LEU A 8 -2.85 0.79 10.43
CA LEU A 8 -2.96 2.19 10.03
C LEU A 8 -1.74 2.63 9.23
N PHE A 9 -0.54 2.25 9.70
CA PHE A 9 0.75 2.63 9.14
C PHE A 9 1.44 1.42 8.49
N SER A 10 1.13 1.19 7.22
CA SER A 10 1.66 0.09 6.44
C SER A 10 2.60 0.60 5.34
N ILE A 11 3.79 0.00 5.25
CA ILE A 11 4.77 0.28 4.20
C ILE A 11 4.27 -0.35 2.89
N GLY A 12 4.15 0.46 1.84
CA GLY A 12 3.61 0.06 0.55
C GLY A 12 4.24 0.84 -0.62
N ILE A 13 3.50 0.89 -1.72
CA ILE A 13 3.84 1.69 -2.89
C ILE A 13 2.67 2.60 -3.27
N GLY A 14 2.99 3.74 -3.87
CA GLY A 14 2.01 4.63 -4.46
C GLY A 14 1.43 4.11 -5.78
N PRO A 15 0.41 4.76 -6.34
CA PRO A 15 -0.28 5.93 -5.78
C PRO A 15 -1.47 5.61 -4.87
N SER A 16 -1.94 4.37 -4.82
CA SER A 16 -3.21 4.04 -4.16
C SER A 16 -3.17 2.76 -3.34
N SER A 17 -3.65 2.83 -2.11
CA SER A 17 -3.81 1.65 -1.26
C SER A 17 -4.85 0.68 -1.86
N SER A 18 -5.97 1.20 -2.39
CA SER A 18 -7.04 0.36 -2.93
C SER A 18 -6.81 -0.09 -4.37
N HIS A 19 -6.13 0.72 -5.19
CA HIS A 19 -5.95 0.44 -6.63
C HIS A 19 -4.53 -0.01 -6.99
N THR A 20 -3.57 0.05 -6.06
CA THR A 20 -2.19 -0.41 -6.30
C THR A 20 -1.80 -1.49 -5.30
N VAL A 21 -1.82 -1.18 -3.99
CA VAL A 21 -1.40 -2.12 -2.93
C VAL A 21 -2.32 -3.34 -2.87
N GLY A 22 -3.64 -3.14 -2.84
CA GLY A 22 -4.63 -4.22 -2.80
C GLY A 22 -4.50 -5.19 -3.99
N PRO A 23 -4.56 -4.73 -5.24
CA PRO A 23 -4.42 -5.58 -6.42
C PRO A 23 -3.10 -6.35 -6.49
N MET A 24 -1.98 -5.73 -6.09
CA MET A 24 -0.69 -6.44 -5.99
C MET A 24 -0.74 -7.56 -4.94
N ARG A 25 -1.32 -7.31 -3.76
CA ARG A 25 -1.52 -8.35 -2.73
C ARG A 25 -2.41 -9.48 -3.23
N ALA A 26 -3.53 -9.15 -3.86
CA ALA A 26 -4.48 -10.11 -4.41
C ALA A 26 -3.82 -11.02 -5.46
N ALA A 27 -3.04 -10.44 -6.38
CA ALA A 27 -2.27 -11.19 -7.36
C ALA A 27 -1.21 -12.10 -6.72
N GLY A 28 -0.48 -11.59 -5.72
CA GLY A 28 0.49 -12.40 -4.96
C GLY A 28 -0.16 -13.55 -4.18
N LEU A 29 -1.32 -13.32 -3.57
CA LEU A 29 -2.11 -14.35 -2.89
C LEU A 29 -2.56 -15.43 -3.88
N PHE A 30 -3.04 -15.03 -5.06
CA PHE A 30 -3.42 -15.98 -6.12
C PHE A 30 -2.23 -16.84 -6.57
N ALA A 31 -1.09 -16.22 -6.87
CA ALA A 31 0.10 -16.95 -7.29
C ALA A 31 0.62 -17.90 -6.19
N ALA A 32 0.63 -17.44 -4.92
CA ALA A 32 0.96 -18.27 -3.78
C ALA A 32 -0.01 -19.44 -3.60
N ARG A 33 -1.30 -19.24 -3.91
CA ARG A 33 -2.32 -20.29 -3.85
C ARG A 33 -2.09 -21.37 -4.89
N LEU A 34 -1.72 -21.02 -6.12
CA LEU A 34 -1.33 -22.01 -7.15
C LEU A 34 -0.20 -22.93 -6.67
N ARG A 35 0.79 -22.37 -5.96
CA ARG A 35 1.89 -23.14 -5.37
C ARG A 35 1.41 -24.03 -4.23
N GLN A 36 0.58 -23.50 -3.32
CA GLN A 36 0.00 -24.26 -2.21
C GLN A 36 -0.85 -25.45 -2.68
N ASP A 37 -1.61 -25.26 -3.76
CA ASP A 37 -2.47 -26.29 -4.35
C ASP A 37 -1.69 -27.25 -5.28
N GLY A 38 -0.37 -27.07 -5.43
CA GLY A 38 0.49 -27.94 -6.23
C GLY A 38 0.30 -27.83 -7.76
N VAL A 39 -0.36 -26.78 -8.24
CA VAL A 39 -0.72 -26.57 -9.66
C VAL A 39 0.11 -25.49 -10.36
N LEU A 40 1.04 -24.83 -9.65
CA LEU A 40 1.90 -23.78 -10.21
C LEU A 40 2.60 -24.21 -11.50
N HIS A 41 3.32 -25.34 -11.50
CA HIS A 41 4.08 -25.83 -12.66
C HIS A 41 3.19 -26.38 -13.79
N ARG A 42 1.92 -26.66 -13.52
CA ARG A 42 0.93 -27.03 -14.54
C ARG A 42 0.27 -25.83 -15.19
N THR A 43 0.39 -24.65 -14.59
CA THR A 43 -0.24 -23.43 -15.10
C THR A 43 0.45 -23.03 -16.40
N ALA A 44 -0.32 -22.94 -17.48
CA ALA A 44 0.16 -22.51 -18.79
C ALA A 44 -0.28 -21.08 -19.13
N THR A 45 -1.41 -20.62 -18.57
CA THR A 45 -1.90 -19.26 -18.78
C THR A 45 -2.51 -18.69 -17.51
N VAL A 46 -2.41 -17.36 -17.35
CA VAL A 46 -3.13 -16.60 -16.32
C VAL A 46 -3.89 -15.47 -16.98
N ARG A 47 -5.12 -15.24 -16.54
CA ARG A 47 -5.96 -14.11 -16.95
C ARG A 47 -6.43 -13.36 -15.71
N ALA A 48 -6.40 -12.04 -15.73
CA ALA A 48 -6.89 -11.16 -14.69
C ALA A 48 -7.89 -10.15 -15.28
N GLU A 49 -9.07 -10.05 -14.68
CA GLU A 49 -10.09 -9.07 -15.05
C GLU A 49 -10.41 -8.16 -13.87
N LEU A 50 -10.45 -6.86 -14.15
CA LEU A 50 -10.67 -5.81 -13.15
C LEU A 50 -12.01 -5.13 -13.41
N TYR A 51 -12.82 -5.00 -12.37
CA TYR A 51 -14.22 -4.56 -12.44
C TYR A 51 -14.47 -3.27 -11.67
N GLY A 52 -15.59 -2.62 -11.96
CA GLY A 52 -16.08 -1.44 -11.26
C GLY A 52 -15.09 -0.28 -11.28
N SER A 53 -14.84 0.33 -10.12
CA SER A 53 -13.92 1.46 -9.98
C SER A 53 -12.47 1.07 -10.31
N LEU A 54 -12.11 -0.18 -10.01
CA LEU A 54 -10.79 -0.73 -10.31
C LEU A 54 -10.57 -0.84 -11.83
N GLY A 55 -11.58 -1.30 -12.57
CA GLY A 55 -11.55 -1.30 -14.04
C GLY A 55 -11.62 0.11 -14.65
N ALA A 56 -12.36 1.04 -14.04
CA ALA A 56 -12.53 2.39 -14.56
C ALA A 56 -11.29 3.27 -14.39
N THR A 57 -10.65 3.23 -13.22
CA THR A 57 -9.56 4.15 -12.86
C THR A 57 -8.20 3.46 -12.73
N GLY A 58 -8.13 2.13 -12.86
CA GLY A 58 -6.93 1.36 -12.56
C GLY A 58 -5.72 1.72 -13.42
N HIS A 59 -5.93 2.19 -14.65
CA HIS A 59 -4.81 2.64 -15.50
C HIS A 59 -4.05 3.81 -14.88
N GLY A 60 -4.75 4.85 -14.40
CA GLY A 60 -4.12 6.01 -13.75
C GLY A 60 -3.50 5.69 -12.39
N HIS A 61 -3.94 4.60 -11.75
CA HIS A 61 -3.42 4.13 -10.46
C HIS A 61 -2.34 3.06 -10.58
N GLY A 62 -1.91 2.71 -11.80
CA GLY A 62 -0.90 1.68 -12.02
C GLY A 62 -1.36 0.28 -11.63
N THR A 63 -2.67 0.01 -11.63
CA THR A 63 -3.21 -1.32 -11.26
C THR A 63 -2.68 -2.44 -12.14
N PRO A 64 -2.56 -2.30 -13.48
CA PRO A 64 -1.98 -3.37 -14.30
C PRO A 64 -0.54 -3.72 -13.88
N LYS A 65 0.30 -2.70 -13.65
CA LYS A 65 1.65 -2.87 -13.11
C LYS A 65 1.62 -3.65 -11.80
N ALA A 66 0.75 -3.24 -10.88
CA ALA A 66 0.61 -3.87 -9.57
C ALA A 66 0.23 -5.36 -9.66
N VAL A 67 -0.71 -5.71 -10.54
CA VAL A 67 -1.13 -7.11 -10.75
C VAL A 67 0.01 -7.95 -11.33
N LEU A 68 0.72 -7.45 -12.35
CA LEU A 68 1.83 -8.18 -12.97
C LEU A 68 2.95 -8.47 -11.97
N LEU A 69 3.42 -7.45 -11.26
CA LEU A 69 4.46 -7.59 -10.24
C LEU A 69 4.01 -8.51 -9.10
N GLY A 70 2.74 -8.42 -8.70
CA GLY A 70 2.17 -9.32 -7.69
C GLY A 70 2.15 -10.79 -8.14
N LEU A 71 1.81 -11.07 -9.40
CA LEU A 71 1.84 -12.43 -9.97
C LEU A 71 3.28 -13.00 -10.01
N GLU A 72 4.29 -12.15 -10.21
CA GLU A 72 5.70 -12.55 -10.11
C GLU A 72 6.21 -12.68 -8.66
N GLY A 73 5.34 -12.48 -7.66
CA GLY A 73 5.66 -12.65 -6.24
C GLY A 73 6.18 -11.39 -5.54
N ALA A 74 6.20 -10.24 -6.20
CA ALA A 74 6.55 -8.99 -5.56
C ALA A 74 5.50 -8.58 -4.50
N SER A 75 5.95 -8.04 -3.38
CA SER A 75 5.09 -7.51 -2.33
C SER A 75 5.10 -5.99 -2.34
N PRO A 76 3.97 -5.31 -2.07
CA PRO A 76 3.94 -3.85 -1.96
C PRO A 76 4.93 -3.32 -0.95
N ARG A 77 5.32 -4.11 0.07
CA ARG A 77 6.27 -3.69 1.10
C ARG A 77 7.72 -3.68 0.61
N THR A 78 8.08 -4.57 -0.31
CA THR A 78 9.49 -4.87 -0.66
C THR A 78 9.84 -4.68 -2.13
N VAL A 79 8.85 -4.53 -3.01
CA VAL A 79 9.06 -4.34 -4.45
C VAL A 79 10.01 -3.17 -4.71
N ASP A 80 11.00 -3.36 -5.58
CA ASP A 80 11.88 -2.27 -6.00
C ASP A 80 11.10 -1.29 -6.85
N VAL A 81 10.91 -0.07 -6.33
CA VAL A 81 10.12 0.98 -7.00
C VAL A 81 10.88 1.66 -8.12
N GLU A 82 12.22 1.51 -8.19
CA GLU A 82 13.03 2.09 -9.25
C GLU A 82 12.99 1.24 -10.51
N THR A 83 12.96 -0.09 -10.38
CA THR A 83 12.98 -1.02 -11.52
C THR A 83 11.60 -1.60 -11.85
N ALA A 84 10.57 -1.25 -11.07
CA ALA A 84 9.21 -1.81 -11.24
C ALA A 84 8.62 -1.53 -12.63
N ASP A 85 8.85 -0.34 -13.19
CA ASP A 85 8.35 0.02 -14.51
C ASP A 85 9.12 -0.72 -15.62
N ASP A 86 10.44 -0.83 -15.50
CA ASP A 86 11.28 -1.58 -16.45
C ASP A 86 10.87 -3.05 -16.52
N ARG A 87 10.62 -3.68 -15.36
CA ARG A 87 10.17 -5.07 -15.31
C ARG A 87 8.82 -5.28 -16.00
N VAL A 88 7.89 -4.34 -15.85
CA VAL A 88 6.59 -4.41 -16.52
C VAL A 88 6.73 -4.28 -18.03
N GLU A 89 7.63 -3.41 -18.52
CA GLU A 89 7.91 -3.29 -19.94
C GLU A 89 8.61 -4.54 -20.50
N GLU A 90 9.46 -5.20 -19.71
CA GLU A 90 10.06 -6.50 -20.08
C GLU A 90 8.99 -7.60 -20.24
N ILE A 91 8.04 -7.70 -19.31
CA ILE A 91 6.92 -8.66 -19.40
C ILE A 91 6.11 -8.42 -20.68
N LYS A 92 5.78 -7.17 -20.97
CA LYS A 92 4.99 -6.80 -22.16
C LYS A 92 5.74 -7.07 -23.47
N SER A 93 7.03 -6.72 -23.52
CA SER A 93 7.84 -6.86 -24.74
C SER A 93 8.24 -8.29 -25.04
N SER A 94 8.52 -9.09 -24.00
CA SER A 94 8.83 -10.51 -24.14
C SER A 94 7.58 -11.39 -24.32
N GLY A 95 6.42 -10.92 -23.85
CA GLY A 95 5.20 -11.73 -23.79
C GLY A 95 5.33 -12.90 -22.84
N ARG A 96 6.15 -12.78 -21.78
CA ARG A 96 6.41 -13.81 -20.78
C ARG A 96 6.26 -13.26 -19.37
N LEU A 97 5.70 -14.07 -18.47
CA LEU A 97 5.50 -13.75 -17.06
C LEU A 97 6.06 -14.90 -16.22
N ARG A 98 6.81 -14.59 -15.16
CA ARG A 98 7.39 -15.60 -14.29
C ARG A 98 6.63 -15.68 -12.97
N LEU A 99 5.65 -16.56 -12.87
CA LEU A 99 4.82 -16.74 -11.67
C LEU A 99 5.70 -17.04 -10.45
N LEU A 100 5.55 -16.22 -9.40
CA LEU A 100 6.38 -16.23 -8.19
C LEU A 100 7.90 -16.14 -8.42
N GLY A 101 8.35 -15.73 -9.61
CA GLY A 101 9.76 -15.84 -9.98
C GLY A 101 10.23 -17.28 -10.18
N GLU A 102 9.32 -18.25 -10.24
CA GLU A 102 9.61 -19.68 -10.29
C GLU A 102 9.24 -20.30 -11.64
N HIS A 103 8.01 -20.09 -12.12
CA HIS A 103 7.45 -20.77 -13.28
C HIS A 103 7.12 -19.80 -14.41
N ASP A 104 7.75 -20.00 -15.56
CA ASP A 104 7.67 -19.08 -16.69
C ASP A 104 6.56 -19.48 -17.67
N ILE A 105 5.63 -18.56 -17.95
CA ILE A 105 4.46 -18.79 -18.80
C ILE A 105 4.34 -17.72 -19.90
N PRO A 106 3.74 -18.05 -21.05
CA PRO A 106 3.30 -17.04 -22.01
C PRO A 106 2.31 -16.06 -21.36
N PHE A 107 2.48 -14.77 -21.65
CA PHE A 107 1.60 -13.70 -21.21
C PHE A 107 1.03 -12.95 -22.41
N ALA A 108 -0.24 -13.22 -22.72
CA ALA A 108 -0.94 -12.61 -23.84
C ALA A 108 -1.34 -11.16 -23.53
N ALA A 109 -1.44 -10.31 -24.56
CA ALA A 109 -1.81 -8.91 -24.39
C ALA A 109 -3.23 -8.73 -23.80
N ASP A 110 -4.13 -9.70 -24.01
CA ASP A 110 -5.49 -9.72 -23.48
C ASP A 110 -5.61 -10.48 -22.14
N ALA A 111 -4.49 -10.93 -21.56
CA ALA A 111 -4.46 -11.59 -20.26
C ALA A 111 -4.84 -10.65 -19.10
N LEU A 112 -4.82 -9.32 -19.30
CA LEU A 112 -5.22 -8.34 -18.28
C LEU A 112 -6.25 -7.36 -18.85
N VAL A 113 -7.49 -7.46 -18.37
CA VAL A 113 -8.64 -6.71 -18.93
C VAL A 113 -9.26 -5.77 -17.90
N LEU A 114 -9.44 -4.50 -18.26
CA LEU A 114 -10.07 -3.48 -17.42
C LEU A 114 -11.50 -3.23 -17.88
N HIS A 115 -12.48 -3.74 -17.14
CA HIS A 115 -13.89 -3.51 -17.43
C HIS A 115 -14.38 -2.21 -16.80
N ARG A 116 -14.53 -1.17 -17.63
CA ARG A 116 -15.01 0.16 -17.17
C ARG A 116 -16.49 0.22 -16.81
N ARG A 117 -17.29 -0.75 -17.28
CA ARG A 117 -18.77 -0.74 -17.18
C ARG A 117 -19.37 -2.00 -16.57
N LYS A 118 -18.54 -2.99 -16.21
CA LYS A 118 -18.99 -4.19 -15.51
C LYS A 118 -18.60 -4.05 -14.04
N ALA A 119 -19.47 -4.47 -13.14
CA ALA A 119 -19.21 -4.49 -11.70
C ALA A 119 -19.47 -5.90 -11.16
N LEU A 120 -18.79 -6.23 -10.07
CA LEU A 120 -19.08 -7.43 -9.30
C LEU A 120 -20.07 -7.09 -8.16
N PRO A 121 -20.86 -8.06 -7.66
CA PRO A 121 -21.98 -7.77 -6.77
C PRO A 121 -21.58 -7.23 -5.39
N TYR A 122 -20.43 -7.64 -4.84
CA TYR A 122 -20.09 -7.35 -3.45
C TYR A 122 -19.45 -5.98 -3.22
N HIS A 123 -18.44 -5.63 -4.02
CA HIS A 123 -17.69 -4.39 -3.83
C HIS A 123 -17.22 -3.81 -5.17
N ALA A 124 -17.18 -2.48 -5.25
CA ALA A 124 -16.85 -1.75 -6.49
C ALA A 124 -15.40 -1.95 -6.96
N ASN A 125 -14.50 -2.36 -6.07
CA ASN A 125 -13.11 -2.68 -6.40
C ASN A 125 -12.92 -4.20 -6.45
N GLY A 126 -13.43 -4.83 -7.49
CA GLY A 126 -13.37 -6.28 -7.67
C GLY A 126 -12.37 -6.68 -8.75
N MET A 127 -11.71 -7.82 -8.55
CA MET A 127 -10.78 -8.42 -9.49
C MET A 127 -10.94 -9.94 -9.46
N THR A 128 -11.03 -10.57 -10.63
CA THR A 128 -11.04 -12.03 -10.73
C THR A 128 -9.81 -12.48 -11.51
N ILE A 129 -9.15 -13.53 -11.03
CA ILE A 129 -7.96 -14.13 -11.65
C ILE A 129 -8.23 -15.60 -11.90
N TRP A 130 -7.88 -16.06 -13.10
CA TRP A 130 -7.98 -17.44 -13.55
C TRP A 130 -6.61 -17.97 -13.95
N ALA A 131 -6.36 -19.25 -13.69
CA ALA A 131 -5.22 -20.01 -14.18
C ALA A 131 -5.72 -21.25 -14.91
N HIS A 132 -5.14 -21.54 -16.08
CA HIS A 132 -5.46 -22.73 -16.87
C HIS A 132 -4.19 -23.53 -17.19
N ASP A 133 -4.34 -24.84 -17.39
CA ASP A 133 -3.26 -25.68 -17.92
C ASP A 133 -3.14 -25.58 -19.45
N ALA A 134 -2.22 -26.36 -20.02
CA ALA A 134 -1.90 -26.34 -21.45
C ALA A 134 -3.08 -26.79 -22.34
N ASP A 135 -4.00 -27.57 -21.80
CA ASP A 135 -5.21 -28.03 -22.50
C ASP A 135 -6.38 -27.04 -22.36
N GLY A 136 -6.18 -25.94 -21.61
CA GLY A 136 -7.20 -24.94 -21.34
C GLY A 136 -8.12 -25.30 -20.18
N THR A 137 -7.80 -26.33 -19.39
CA THR A 137 -8.59 -26.69 -18.20
C THR A 137 -8.33 -25.70 -17.08
N GLU A 138 -9.38 -25.19 -16.46
CA GLU A 138 -9.27 -24.29 -15.30
C GLU A 138 -8.63 -25.04 -14.12
N LEU A 139 -7.52 -24.50 -13.61
CA LEU A 139 -6.81 -24.99 -12.43
C LEU A 139 -7.26 -24.27 -11.17
N LEU A 140 -7.49 -22.96 -11.27
CA LEU A 140 -7.91 -22.11 -10.16
C LEU A 140 -8.60 -20.85 -10.70
N SER A 141 -9.70 -20.47 -10.05
CA SER A 141 -10.37 -19.18 -10.23
C SER A 141 -10.65 -18.56 -8.88
N LYS A 142 -10.32 -17.27 -8.71
CA LYS A 142 -10.54 -16.52 -7.47
C LYS A 142 -10.94 -15.09 -7.73
N THR A 143 -11.94 -14.64 -6.98
CA THR A 143 -12.39 -13.24 -6.95
C THR A 143 -11.91 -12.58 -5.65
N TYR A 144 -11.31 -11.40 -5.80
CA TYR A 144 -10.79 -10.59 -4.72
C TYR A 144 -11.41 -9.20 -4.73
N TYR A 145 -11.62 -8.66 -3.54
CA TYR A 145 -12.15 -7.31 -3.33
C TYR A 145 -11.17 -6.46 -2.52
N SER A 146 -10.80 -5.30 -3.07
CA SER A 146 -9.93 -4.33 -2.40
C SER A 146 -10.77 -3.30 -1.64
N VAL A 147 -10.93 -3.51 -0.33
CA VAL A 147 -11.94 -2.83 0.50
C VAL A 147 -11.46 -1.54 1.19
N GLY A 148 -10.18 -1.17 1.00
CA GLY A 148 -9.60 0.05 1.60
C GLY A 148 -8.34 -0.26 2.43
N GLY A 149 -7.48 0.73 2.66
CA GLY A 149 -6.23 0.56 3.44
C GLY A 149 -5.21 -0.45 2.86
N GLY A 150 -5.46 -0.98 1.65
CA GLY A 150 -4.67 -2.09 1.08
C GLY A 150 -5.11 -3.47 1.54
N PHE A 151 -6.21 -3.59 2.29
CA PHE A 151 -6.83 -4.86 2.65
C PHE A 151 -7.53 -5.50 1.45
N VAL A 152 -7.40 -6.82 1.33
CA VAL A 152 -7.98 -7.65 0.28
C VAL A 152 -8.81 -8.74 0.93
N VAL A 153 -10.02 -8.95 0.42
CA VAL A 153 -10.93 -10.01 0.86
C VAL A 153 -11.18 -10.95 -0.32
N ASP A 154 -11.05 -12.25 -0.10
CA ASP A 154 -11.47 -13.29 -1.05
C ASP A 154 -13.00 -13.41 -1.01
N GLU A 155 -13.66 -13.56 -2.16
CA GLU A 155 -15.11 -13.79 -2.25
C GLU A 155 -15.58 -14.98 -1.40
N ASP A 156 -14.75 -16.02 -1.25
CA ASP A 156 -15.10 -17.17 -0.38
C ASP A 156 -15.13 -16.81 1.12
N ALA A 157 -14.53 -15.68 1.50
CA ALA A 157 -14.60 -15.09 2.83
C ALA A 157 -15.75 -14.06 2.97
N VAL A 158 -16.44 -13.74 1.87
CA VAL A 158 -17.58 -12.83 1.83
C VAL A 158 -18.87 -13.60 2.09
N GLY A 159 -19.29 -13.57 3.36
CA GLY A 159 -20.55 -14.14 3.82
C GLY A 159 -20.76 -13.76 5.29
N ALA A 160 -22.01 -13.73 5.76
CA ALA A 160 -22.39 -13.24 7.09
C ALA A 160 -21.65 -13.91 8.27
N ASP A 161 -21.01 -15.06 8.05
CA ASP A 161 -20.31 -15.86 9.05
C ASP A 161 -18.79 -16.05 8.81
N ARG A 162 -18.14 -15.35 7.85
CA ARG A 162 -16.75 -15.67 7.46
C ARG A 162 -15.74 -14.53 7.36
N ILE A 163 -16.13 -13.28 7.60
CA ILE A 163 -15.14 -12.28 8.01
C ILE A 163 -14.72 -12.69 9.42
N LYS A 164 -13.57 -13.39 9.55
CA LYS A 164 -12.89 -13.51 10.84
C LYS A 164 -12.53 -12.10 11.28
N LEU A 165 -13.46 -11.45 11.96
CA LEU A 165 -13.22 -10.27 12.77
C LEU A 165 -12.06 -10.65 13.69
N ASP A 166 -10.98 -9.86 13.67
CA ASP A 166 -9.88 -10.06 14.62
C ASP A 166 -10.49 -10.12 16.03
N ASP A 167 -10.43 -11.32 16.62
CA ASP A 167 -10.94 -11.69 17.94
C ASP A 167 -9.87 -11.52 19.01
N THR A 168 -8.72 -10.93 18.66
CA THR A 168 -7.68 -10.54 19.59
C THR A 168 -8.27 -9.71 20.73
N VAL A 169 -8.16 -10.25 21.94
CA VAL A 169 -8.64 -9.60 23.16
C VAL A 169 -7.60 -8.59 23.61
N LEU A 170 -7.91 -7.31 23.45
CA LEU A 170 -7.08 -6.21 23.93
C LEU A 170 -7.16 -6.10 25.46
N LYS A 171 -6.07 -5.68 26.09
CA LYS A 171 -6.00 -5.44 27.54
C LYS A 171 -6.89 -4.27 27.98
N TYR A 172 -6.93 -3.22 27.18
CA TYR A 172 -7.71 -1.99 27.42
C TYR A 172 -8.55 -1.66 26.17
N PRO A 173 -9.62 -2.42 25.88
CA PRO A 173 -10.46 -2.18 24.72
C PRO A 173 -11.31 -0.92 24.91
N PHE A 174 -11.46 -0.12 23.85
CA PHE A 174 -12.34 1.05 23.80
C PHE A 174 -12.99 1.20 22.41
N ARG A 175 -14.15 1.85 22.37
CA ARG A 175 -14.92 2.13 21.16
C ARG A 175 -15.21 3.62 20.96
N THR A 176 -15.01 4.43 21.99
CA THR A 176 -15.27 5.87 21.96
C THR A 176 -14.09 6.65 22.58
N GLY A 177 -14.01 7.94 22.26
CA GLY A 177 -13.05 8.84 22.91
C GLY A 177 -13.26 8.93 24.42
N ASP A 178 -14.52 8.93 24.87
CA ASP A 178 -14.86 8.98 26.30
C ASP A 178 -14.38 7.74 27.05
N GLU A 179 -14.51 6.56 26.44
CA GLU A 179 -13.98 5.32 27.01
C GLU A 179 -12.45 5.35 27.10
N LEU A 180 -11.77 5.81 26.04
CA LEU A 180 -10.31 5.96 26.06
C LEU A 180 -9.86 6.89 27.19
N LEU A 181 -10.48 8.07 27.32
CA LEU A 181 -10.16 9.05 28.36
C LEU A 181 -10.53 8.55 29.77
N ARG A 182 -11.56 7.71 29.89
CA ARG A 182 -11.89 7.05 31.15
C ARG A 182 -10.80 6.05 31.54
N LEU A 183 -10.34 5.21 30.61
CA LEU A 183 -9.28 4.24 30.85
C LEU A 183 -7.95 4.90 31.24
N THR A 184 -7.57 6.03 30.61
CA THR A 184 -6.35 6.75 31.02
C THR A 184 -6.44 7.28 32.45
N ARG A 185 -7.60 7.78 32.88
CA ARG A 185 -7.84 8.20 34.26
C ARG A 185 -7.85 7.04 35.25
N GLU A 186 -8.46 5.92 34.89
CA GLU A 186 -8.57 4.73 35.76
C GLU A 186 -7.22 4.01 35.95
N THR A 187 -6.39 3.97 34.90
CA THR A 187 -5.10 3.25 34.90
C THR A 187 -3.91 4.14 35.28
N GLY A 188 -4.03 5.46 35.16
CA GLY A 188 -2.93 6.41 35.26
C GLY A 188 -1.97 6.41 34.05
N LEU A 189 -2.27 5.63 33.00
CA LEU A 189 -1.46 5.57 31.78
C LEU A 189 -1.81 6.72 30.82
N SER A 190 -0.81 7.23 30.11
CA SER A 190 -1.02 8.09 28.95
C SER A 190 -1.71 7.30 27.81
N ILE A 191 -2.28 8.01 26.82
CA ILE A 191 -2.85 7.36 25.64
C ILE A 191 -1.81 6.47 24.95
N SER A 192 -0.56 6.94 24.80
CA SER A 192 0.51 6.16 24.16
C SER A 192 0.91 4.91 24.95
N ALA A 193 0.96 5.00 26.28
CA ALA A 193 1.26 3.85 27.13
C ALA A 193 0.10 2.83 27.13
N LEU A 194 -1.15 3.29 27.13
CA LEU A 194 -2.32 2.42 26.98
C LEU A 194 -2.32 1.71 25.63
N MET A 195 -2.02 2.43 24.55
CA MET A 195 -1.91 1.84 23.22
C MET A 195 -0.76 0.84 23.13
N LEU A 196 0.39 1.11 23.75
CA LEU A 196 1.50 0.15 23.83
C LEU A 196 1.07 -1.15 24.53
N GLU A 197 0.33 -1.04 25.63
CA GLU A 197 -0.22 -2.21 26.34
C GLU A 197 -1.23 -3.00 25.51
N ASN A 198 -1.99 -2.35 24.63
CA ASN A 198 -2.87 -3.03 23.68
C ASN A 198 -2.10 -3.71 22.54
N GLU A 199 -1.08 -3.06 21.98
CA GLU A 199 -0.25 -3.63 20.91
C GLU A 199 0.48 -4.91 21.34
N ARG A 200 0.75 -5.03 22.64
CA ARG A 200 1.35 -6.24 23.24
C ARG A 200 0.49 -7.50 23.12
N ALA A 201 -0.76 -7.36 22.67
CA ALA A 201 -1.61 -8.50 22.31
C ALA A 201 -1.11 -9.25 21.06
N TRP A 202 -0.37 -8.59 20.16
CA TRP A 202 0.15 -9.21 18.94
C TRP A 202 1.67 -9.39 18.90
N ARG A 203 2.42 -8.52 19.59
CA ARG A 203 3.88 -8.40 19.45
C ARG A 203 4.55 -8.07 20.78
N THR A 204 5.84 -8.32 20.89
CA THR A 204 6.64 -7.82 22.01
C THR A 204 6.83 -6.30 21.94
N GLU A 205 7.14 -5.65 23.06
CA GLU A 205 7.42 -4.20 23.08
C GLU A 205 8.59 -3.82 22.15
N ASP A 206 9.65 -4.64 22.11
CA ASP A 206 10.81 -4.40 21.24
C ASP A 206 10.42 -4.45 19.76
N GLU A 207 9.60 -5.43 19.34
CA GLU A 207 9.08 -5.51 17.98
C GLU A 207 8.20 -4.31 17.62
N ILE A 208 7.38 -3.84 18.57
CA ILE A 208 6.53 -2.65 18.39
C ILE A 208 7.41 -1.42 18.16
N ARG A 209 8.40 -1.19 19.04
CA ARG A 209 9.32 -0.04 18.93
C ARG A 209 10.14 -0.10 17.64
N ALA A 210 10.68 -1.26 17.29
CA ALA A 210 11.45 -1.45 16.07
C ALA A 210 10.60 -1.19 14.82
N GLY A 211 9.36 -1.69 14.78
CA GLY A 211 8.43 -1.45 13.67
C GLY A 211 8.03 0.01 13.51
N LEU A 212 7.79 0.73 14.62
CA LEU A 212 7.48 2.17 14.58
C LEU A 212 8.67 2.99 14.08
N LEU A 213 9.89 2.65 14.50
CA LEU A 213 11.11 3.30 14.01
C LEU A 213 11.37 3.00 12.52
N GLU A 214 11.03 1.80 12.05
CA GLU A 214 11.09 1.46 10.64
C GLU A 214 10.11 2.30 9.81
N ILE A 215 8.86 2.42 10.27
CA ILE A 215 7.85 3.30 9.65
C ILE A 215 8.37 4.73 9.54
N TRP A 216 8.92 5.27 10.64
CA TRP A 216 9.48 6.61 10.65
C TRP A 216 10.66 6.75 9.67
N ARG A 217 11.57 5.78 9.63
CA ARG A 217 12.68 5.77 8.65
C ARG A 217 12.15 5.84 7.21
N VAL A 218 11.18 5.00 6.86
CA VAL A 218 10.62 4.99 5.49
C VAL A 218 9.90 6.30 5.16
N MET A 219 9.19 6.88 6.13
CA MET A 219 8.57 8.21 6.02
C MET A 219 9.61 9.30 5.72
N ARG A 220 10.69 9.35 6.49
CA ARG A 220 11.80 10.30 6.30
C ARG A 220 12.49 10.13 4.95
N ASP A 221 12.76 8.88 4.55
CA ASP A 221 13.36 8.59 3.25
C ASP A 221 12.44 9.00 2.10
N CYS A 222 11.12 8.89 2.27
CA CYS A 222 10.13 9.36 1.31
C CYS A 222 10.15 10.89 1.15
N VAL A 223 10.16 11.63 2.26
CA VAL A 223 10.31 13.09 2.26
C VAL A 223 11.60 13.49 1.52
N GLN A 224 12.73 12.86 1.87
CA GLN A 224 14.01 13.16 1.25
C GLN A 224 14.01 12.91 -0.26
N ARG A 225 13.47 11.76 -0.72
CA ARG A 225 13.33 11.48 -2.17
C ARG A 225 12.47 12.54 -2.87
N GLY A 226 11.33 12.91 -2.29
CA GLY A 226 10.44 13.92 -2.87
C GLY A 226 11.10 15.30 -2.95
N MET A 227 11.97 15.64 -2.00
CA MET A 227 12.74 16.89 -2.00
C MET A 227 13.95 16.88 -2.95
N THR A 228 14.27 15.76 -3.60
CA THR A 228 15.38 15.67 -4.57
C THR A 228 14.92 15.32 -5.98
N ARG A 229 13.78 14.63 -6.12
CA ARG A 229 13.29 14.17 -7.42
C ARG A 229 12.55 15.28 -8.17
N GLU A 230 12.99 15.50 -9.40
CA GLU A 230 12.34 16.38 -10.36
C GLU A 230 11.56 15.58 -11.41
N GLY A 231 10.81 16.29 -12.25
CA GLY A 231 10.11 15.71 -13.40
C GLY A 231 8.62 16.00 -13.40
N ILE A 232 7.92 15.27 -14.28
CA ILE A 232 6.47 15.38 -14.46
C ILE A 232 5.83 14.12 -13.89
N LEU A 233 4.80 14.28 -13.06
CA LEU A 233 4.05 13.17 -12.49
C LEU A 233 3.31 12.40 -13.60
N PRO A 234 3.21 11.07 -13.46
CA PRO A 234 2.46 10.23 -14.40
C PRO A 234 0.94 10.54 -14.33
N GLY A 235 0.17 9.97 -15.26
CA GLY A 235 -1.31 10.10 -15.27
C GLY A 235 -1.88 11.15 -16.23
N GLY A 236 -1.07 11.72 -17.13
CA GLY A 236 -1.55 12.52 -18.27
C GLY A 236 -1.91 13.98 -17.97
N LEU A 237 -1.97 14.38 -16.70
CA LEU A 237 -2.28 15.76 -16.28
C LEU A 237 -1.09 16.75 -16.42
N ARG A 238 0.10 16.26 -16.79
CA ARG A 238 1.33 17.05 -16.96
C ARG A 238 1.69 17.91 -15.73
N VAL A 239 1.41 17.39 -14.53
CA VAL A 239 1.71 18.06 -13.26
C VAL A 239 3.21 17.98 -13.00
N LYS A 240 3.88 19.13 -12.88
CA LYS A 240 5.31 19.18 -12.52
C LYS A 240 5.48 18.95 -11.02
N ARG A 241 6.49 18.16 -10.66
CA ARG A 241 6.98 18.09 -9.27
C ARG A 241 7.52 19.46 -8.85
N ARG A 242 7.18 19.89 -7.64
CA ARG A 242 7.55 21.20 -7.08
C ARG A 242 8.43 21.06 -5.84
N ALA A 243 8.37 19.92 -5.13
CA ALA A 243 9.06 19.76 -3.86
C ALA A 243 10.57 19.98 -3.96
N ALA A 244 11.24 19.43 -4.98
CA ALA A 244 12.68 19.61 -5.15
C ALA A 244 13.12 21.08 -5.32
N THR A 245 12.40 21.83 -6.16
CA THR A 245 12.69 23.26 -6.38
C THR A 245 12.34 24.10 -5.14
N THR A 246 11.22 23.82 -4.48
CA THR A 246 10.85 24.49 -3.23
C THR A 246 11.86 24.21 -2.12
N ALA A 247 12.35 22.97 -1.99
CA ALA A 247 13.37 22.61 -1.01
C ALA A 247 14.68 23.39 -1.22
N ARG A 248 15.14 23.54 -2.47
CA ARG A 248 16.32 24.38 -2.77
C ARG A 248 16.09 25.85 -2.41
N LYS A 249 14.90 26.37 -2.73
CA LYS A 249 14.52 27.75 -2.41
C LYS A 249 14.53 27.99 -0.90
N LEU A 250 13.82 27.18 -0.11
CA LEU A 250 13.75 27.35 1.35
C LEU A 250 15.12 27.23 2.02
N ARG A 251 15.99 26.31 1.55
CA ARG A 251 17.38 26.21 2.04
C ARG A 251 18.21 27.45 1.78
N SER A 252 17.88 28.22 0.74
CA SER A 252 18.59 29.45 0.37
C SER A 252 18.04 30.72 1.02
N GLU A 253 16.79 30.71 1.50
CA GLU A 253 16.07 31.89 2.00
C GLU A 253 16.38 32.25 3.46
N GLY A 254 17.33 31.56 4.10
CA GLY A 254 17.83 31.90 5.43
C GLY A 254 17.21 31.07 6.55
N ASP A 255 16.88 31.71 7.68
CA ASP A 255 16.52 31.06 8.96
C ASP A 255 15.37 30.03 8.80
N PRO A 256 15.65 28.72 8.93
CA PRO A 256 14.63 27.69 8.85
C PRO A 256 13.51 27.86 9.88
N GLN A 257 13.80 28.42 11.06
CA GLN A 257 12.81 28.60 12.12
C GLN A 257 11.71 29.60 11.72
N ALA A 258 12.09 30.66 11.00
CA ALA A 258 11.15 31.64 10.46
C ALA A 258 10.26 31.06 9.34
N LEU A 259 10.68 29.96 8.72
CA LEU A 259 10.03 29.32 7.57
C LEU A 259 9.44 27.93 7.91
N ALA A 260 9.19 27.65 9.20
CA ALA A 260 8.75 26.33 9.65
C ALA A 260 7.42 25.90 9.01
N MET A 261 6.53 26.85 8.69
CA MET A 261 5.25 26.58 8.02
C MET A 261 5.41 26.24 6.52
N GLU A 262 6.40 26.81 5.86
CA GLU A 262 6.78 26.48 4.50
C GLU A 262 7.43 25.10 4.43
N TRP A 263 8.27 24.77 5.43
CA TRP A 263 8.91 23.46 5.57
C TRP A 263 7.89 22.34 5.80
N ILE A 264 6.92 22.48 6.71
CA ILE A 264 5.86 21.47 6.91
C ILE A 264 5.03 21.25 5.63
N THR A 265 4.72 22.32 4.89
CA THR A 265 4.00 22.24 3.61
C THR A 265 4.83 21.51 2.55
N LEU A 266 6.14 21.79 2.51
CA LEU A 266 7.08 21.11 1.62
C LEU A 266 7.15 19.61 1.93
N TYR A 267 7.26 19.21 3.20
CA TYR A 267 7.33 17.80 3.59
C TYR A 267 6.08 17.02 3.15
N ALA A 268 4.89 17.59 3.36
CA ALA A 268 3.65 16.97 2.91
C ALA A 268 3.59 16.86 1.38
N MET A 269 4.01 17.90 0.65
CA MET A 269 4.04 17.89 -0.81
C MET A 269 5.06 16.87 -1.35
N ALA A 270 6.24 16.76 -0.75
CA ALA A 270 7.27 15.81 -1.14
C ALA A 270 6.76 14.36 -1.09
N VAL A 271 6.08 13.98 0.00
CA VAL A 271 5.50 12.65 0.15
C VAL A 271 4.36 12.41 -0.85
N ASN A 272 3.49 13.39 -1.07
CA ASN A 272 2.38 13.25 -2.00
C ASN A 272 2.84 13.17 -3.46
N GLU A 273 3.94 13.85 -3.82
CA GLU A 273 4.58 13.73 -5.14
C GLU A 273 5.24 12.35 -5.32
N GLU A 274 5.92 11.82 -4.30
CA GLU A 274 6.43 10.44 -4.32
C GLU A 274 5.31 9.41 -4.45
N ASN A 275 4.22 9.59 -3.70
CA ASN A 275 3.04 8.73 -3.82
C ASN A 275 2.50 8.75 -5.26
N ALA A 276 2.25 9.94 -5.81
CA ALA A 276 1.68 10.09 -7.15
C ALA A 276 2.57 9.47 -8.24
N ALA A 277 3.88 9.42 -8.04
CA ALA A 277 4.83 8.81 -8.96
C ALA A 277 5.00 7.29 -8.77
N GLY A 278 4.29 6.66 -7.83
CA GLY A 278 4.42 5.23 -7.58
C GLY A 278 5.60 4.84 -6.67
N GLY A 279 6.17 5.80 -5.95
CA GLY A 279 7.29 5.58 -5.03
C GLY A 279 6.89 4.80 -3.77
N ARG A 280 7.91 4.44 -2.98
CA ARG A 280 7.75 3.82 -1.65
C ARG A 280 7.14 4.82 -0.68
N VAL A 281 5.99 4.46 -0.09
CA VAL A 281 5.22 5.30 0.85
C VAL A 281 4.70 4.50 2.04
N VAL A 282 4.30 5.19 3.11
CA VAL A 282 3.61 4.61 4.26
C VAL A 282 2.18 5.14 4.31
N THR A 283 1.19 4.27 4.51
CA THR A 283 -0.20 4.70 4.70
C THR A 283 -0.33 5.52 5.99
N ALA A 284 -1.15 6.58 5.99
CA ALA A 284 -1.42 7.36 7.20
C ALA A 284 -2.81 8.02 7.21
N PRO A 285 -3.93 7.27 7.25
CA PRO A 285 -4.06 5.79 7.20
C PRO A 285 -4.22 5.26 5.76
N THR A 286 -4.07 6.12 4.76
CA THR A 286 -4.14 5.76 3.33
C THR A 286 -3.04 6.48 2.56
N ASN A 287 -2.68 6.00 1.38
CA ASN A 287 -1.67 6.61 0.51
C ASN A 287 -2.00 8.07 0.17
N GLY A 288 -3.27 8.40 -0.06
CA GLY A 288 -3.69 9.76 -0.40
C GLY A 288 -3.49 10.79 0.72
N ALA A 289 -3.38 10.33 1.97
CA ALA A 289 -3.14 11.16 3.16
C ALA A 289 -1.71 11.00 3.71
N ALA A 290 -0.84 10.28 3.00
CA ALA A 290 0.47 9.84 3.49
C ALA A 290 1.40 10.99 3.91
N GLY A 291 1.24 12.20 3.36
CA GLY A 291 2.12 13.33 3.64
C GLY A 291 1.91 14.02 4.99
N ILE A 292 0.76 13.84 5.66
CA ILE A 292 0.41 14.66 6.83
C ILE A 292 1.26 14.27 8.06
N ILE A 293 1.24 13.00 8.45
CA ILE A 293 1.98 12.50 9.62
C ILE A 293 3.49 12.74 9.50
N PRO A 294 4.19 12.38 8.39
CA PRO A 294 5.61 12.65 8.28
C PRO A 294 5.94 14.14 8.32
N ALA A 295 5.09 15.00 7.74
CA ALA A 295 5.31 16.45 7.79
C ALA A 295 5.27 17.00 9.22
N VAL A 296 4.29 16.56 10.03
CA VAL A 296 4.17 16.96 11.44
C VAL A 296 5.33 16.40 12.27
N LEU A 297 5.76 15.16 12.02
CA LEU A 297 6.90 14.56 12.74
C LEU A 297 8.22 15.26 12.41
N HIS A 298 8.46 15.59 11.14
CA HIS A 298 9.60 16.43 10.75
C HIS A 298 9.53 17.80 11.44
N TYR A 299 8.35 18.43 11.46
CA TYR A 299 8.18 19.71 12.13
C TYR A 299 8.54 19.63 13.62
N PHE A 300 8.04 18.61 14.31
CA PHE A 300 8.33 18.37 15.72
C PHE A 300 9.84 18.21 15.96
N LEU A 301 10.51 17.38 15.18
CA LEU A 301 11.94 17.10 15.37
C LEU A 301 12.86 18.26 14.99
N GLU A 302 12.46 19.12 14.05
CA GLU A 302 13.34 20.16 13.52
C GLU A 302 13.10 21.55 14.12
N PHE A 303 11.88 21.85 14.57
CA PHE A 303 11.51 23.22 14.99
C PHE A 303 11.01 23.33 16.43
N VAL A 304 10.77 22.21 17.13
CA VAL A 304 10.36 22.22 18.55
C VAL A 304 11.58 21.98 19.45
N PRO A 305 11.94 22.92 20.34
CA PRO A 305 13.06 22.75 21.25
C PRO A 305 12.90 21.52 22.17
N GLY A 306 13.95 20.70 22.28
CA GLY A 306 13.98 19.52 23.15
C GLY A 306 13.23 18.30 22.61
N ALA A 307 13.07 18.21 21.30
CA ALA A 307 12.45 17.07 20.62
C ALA A 307 13.43 15.88 20.39
N ASP A 308 14.74 16.08 20.61
CA ASP A 308 15.82 15.09 20.45
C ASP A 308 16.23 14.37 21.74
#